data_AF-A0A919XRB9-F1
#
_entry.id   AF-A0A919XRB9-F1
#
_cell.length_a   1.000
_cell.length_b   1.000
_cell.length_c   1.000
_cell.angle_alpha   90.00
_cell.angle_beta   90.00
_cell.angle_gamma   90.00
#
_symmetry.space_group_name_H-M   'P 1'
#
loop_
_entity.id
_entity.type
_entity.pdbx_description
1 polymer ?
#
loop_
_entity_poly.entity_id
_entity_poly.type
_entity_poly.pdbx_seq_one_letter_code
_entity_poly.pdbx_strand_id
1 'polypeptide(L)' 'MTKAKNGLDKNLSNVVDDLNQMAVNSHHAQQIQQDTNDRRHQDALNHDKTTDMTHQHS' A
#
# COMPACT_ATOMS: atom_id res chain seq x y z
N MET A 1 17.51 -7.22 4.86
CA MET A 1 16.12 -7.19 5.37
C MET A 1 16.04 -6.12 6.44
N THR A 2 15.24 -5.09 6.23
CA THR A 2 15.10 -3.97 7.18
C THR A 2 13.88 -4.22 8.03
N LYS A 3 14.08 -4.35 9.35
CA LYS A 3 12.98 -4.56 10.29
C LYS A 3 12.14 -3.28 10.42
N ALA A 4 10.82 -3.43 10.41
CA ALA A 4 9.84 -2.42 10.77
C ALA A 4 9.81 -2.22 12.30
N LYS A 5 9.02 -1.24 12.77
CA LYS A 5 8.70 -1.15 14.21
C LYS A 5 8.11 -2.51 14.65
N ASN A 6 8.50 -2.96 15.84
CA ASN A 6 8.10 -4.24 16.44
C ASN A 6 8.80 -5.48 15.85
N GLY A 7 9.85 -5.33 15.04
CA GLY A 7 10.70 -6.45 14.61
C GLY A 7 10.14 -7.26 13.43
N LEU A 8 8.98 -6.88 12.90
CA LEU A 8 8.40 -7.43 11.68
C LEU A 8 9.25 -7.03 10.47
N ASP A 9 9.35 -7.85 9.43
CA ASP A 9 10.00 -7.43 8.19
C ASP A 9 9.14 -6.34 7.52
N LYS A 10 9.73 -5.19 7.15
CA LYS A 10 8.99 -4.13 6.43
C LYS A 10 8.32 -4.66 5.16
N ASN A 11 8.97 -5.61 4.50
CA ASN A 11 8.45 -6.18 3.26
C ASN A 11 7.28 -7.16 3.51
N LEU A 12 7.05 -7.57 4.76
CA LEU A 12 5.99 -8.51 5.14
C LEU A 12 4.87 -7.85 5.96
N SER A 13 4.96 -6.55 6.26
CA SER A 13 3.92 -5.83 7.00
C SER A 13 2.55 -5.93 6.33
N ASN A 14 2.49 -5.71 5.02
CA ASN A 14 1.24 -5.77 4.25
C ASN A 14 0.63 -7.18 4.23
N VAL A 15 1.49 -8.22 4.23
CA VAL A 15 1.04 -9.63 4.20
C VAL A 15 0.30 -9.98 5.49
N VAL A 16 0.74 -9.45 6.64
CA VAL A 16 0.07 -9.68 7.92
C VAL A 16 -1.30 -9.00 7.96
N ASP A 17 -1.42 -7.80 7.39
CA ASP A 17 -2.69 -7.07 7.32
C ASP A 17 -3.70 -7.79 6.41
N ASP A 18 -3.24 -8.31 5.26
CA ASP A 18 -4.06 -9.09 4.32
C ASP A 18 -4.56 -10.41 4.94
N LEU A 19 -3.72 -11.09 5.73
CA LEU A 19 -4.09 -12.34 6.42
C LEU A 19 -5.10 -12.12 7.55
N ASN A 20 -5.18 -10.91 8.11
CA ASN A 20 -6.11 -10.57 9.19
C ASN A 20 -7.48 -10.05 8.70
N GLN A 21 -7.75 -10.08 7.39
CA GLN A 21 -9.05 -9.64 6.87
C GLN A 21 -10.18 -10.57 7.33
N MET A 22 -11.16 -9.99 8.02
CA MET A 22 -12.39 -10.70 8.38
C MET A 22 -13.22 -10.96 7.12
N ALA A 23 -13.87 -12.13 7.04
CA ALA A 23 -14.79 -12.43 5.94
C ALA A 23 -15.99 -11.48 6.00
N VAL A 24 -16.18 -10.70 4.94
CA VAL A 24 -17.28 -9.73 4.80
C VAL A 24 -18.27 -10.18 3.74
N ASN A 25 -19.48 -9.60 3.74
CA ASN A 25 -20.46 -9.87 2.70
C ASN A 25 -19.98 -9.36 1.32
N SER A 26 -20.57 -9.89 0.24
CA SER A 26 -20.15 -9.62 -1.13
C SER A 26 -20.21 -8.14 -1.52
N HIS A 27 -21.21 -7.41 -1.04
CA HIS A 27 -21.35 -5.98 -1.32
C HIS A 27 -20.24 -5.17 -0.66
N HIS A 28 -19.92 -5.47 0.60
CA HIS A 28 -18.84 -4.79 1.30
C HIS A 28 -17.46 -5.13 0.72
N ALA A 29 -17.24 -6.38 0.30
CA ALA A 29 -16.04 -6.76 -0.43
C ALA A 29 -15.88 -5.95 -1.73
N GLN A 30 -16.97 -5.72 -2.48
CA GLN A 30 -16.95 -4.88 -3.68
C GLN A 30 -16.59 -3.42 -3.38
N GLN A 31 -17.10 -2.86 -2.28
CA GLN A 31 -16.73 -1.51 -1.83
C GLN A 31 -15.24 -1.41 -1.49
N ILE A 32 -14.71 -2.34 -0.69
CA ILE A 32 -13.28 -2.39 -0.34
C ILE A 32 -12.41 -2.51 -1.60
N GLN A 33 -12.85 -3.31 -2.58
CA GLN A 33 -12.13 -3.49 -3.83
C GLN A 33 -12.11 -2.21 -4.68
N GLN A 34 -13.23 -1.47 -4.73
CA GLN A 34 -13.30 -0.16 -5.38
C GLN A 34 -12.35 0.83 -4.71
N ASP A 35 -12.42 0.98 -3.38
CA ASP A 35 -11.54 1.88 -2.62
C ASP A 35 -10.05 1.55 -2.83
N THR A 36 -9.71 0.26 -2.90
CA THR A 36 -8.33 -0.20 -3.14
C THR A 36 -7.88 0.10 -4.56
N ASN A 37 -8.76 -0.04 -5.55
CA ASN A 37 -8.45 0.29 -6.94
C ASN A 37 -8.25 1.80 -7.11
N ASP A 38 -9.10 2.62 -6.50
CA ASP A 38 -9.03 4.08 -6.56
C ASP A 38 -7.73 4.59 -5.91
N ARG A 39 -7.34 4.02 -4.77
CA ARG A 39 -6.06 4.32 -4.13
C ARG A 39 -4.87 3.96 -5.01
N ARG A 40 -4.84 2.76 -5.59
CA ARG A 40 -3.77 2.34 -6.51
C ARG A 40 -3.69 3.23 -7.74
N HIS A 41 -4.83 3.66 -8.28
CA HIS A 41 -4.88 4.59 -9.41
C HIS A 41 -4.30 5.95 -9.03
N GLN A 42 -4.66 6.50 -7.87
CA GLN A 42 -4.12 7.77 -7.40
C GLN A 42 -2.61 7.67 -7.08
N ASP A 43 -2.16 6.58 -6.46
CA ASP A 43 -0.76 6.33 -6.19
C ASP A 43 0.05 6.24 -7.49
N ALA A 44 -0.48 5.59 -8.53
CA ALA A 44 0.13 5.55 -9.85
C ALA A 44 0.27 6.95 -10.46
N LEU A 45 -0.78 7.78 -10.40
CA LEU A 45 -0.72 9.18 -10.86
C LEU A 45 0.29 10.02 -10.07
N ASN A 46 0.42 9.77 -8.77
CA ASN A 46 1.39 10.46 -7.91
C ASN A 46 2.83 10.02 -8.21
N HIS A 47 3.03 8.75 -8.55
CA HIS A 47 4.35 8.18 -8.86
C HIS A 47 4.80 8.43 -10.31
N ASP A 48 3.89 8.75 -11.24
CA ASP A 48 4.22 9.05 -12.64
C ASP A 48 4.98 10.39 -12.80
N LYS A 49 5.08 11.20 -11.74
CA LYS A 49 5.95 12.39 -11.70
C LYS A 49 7.33 12.05 -11.11
N THR A 50 8.18 11.39 -11.89
CA THR A 50 9.59 11.14 -11.55
C THR A 50 10.49 12.40 -11.60
N THR A 51 9.92 13.60 -11.79
CA THR A 51 10.67 14.86 -11.95
C THR A 51 11.43 15.32 -10.70
N ASP A 52 11.19 14.75 -9.53
CA ASP A 52 11.80 15.22 -8.27
C ASP A 52 12.93 14.32 -7.73
N MET A 53 13.48 13.43 -8.57
CA MET A 53 14.67 12.63 -8.19
C MET A 53 16.00 13.37 -8.34
N THR A 54 16.01 14.69 -8.52
CA THR A 54 17.21 15.50 -8.31
C THR A 54 17.40 15.75 -6.82
N HIS A 55 17.93 14.75 -6.11
CA HIS A 55 18.55 15.00 -4.82
C HIS A 55 19.77 15.90 -5.06
N GLN A 56 19.60 17.22 -4.95
CA GLN A 56 20.71 18.16 -4.85
C GLN A 56 21.40 17.89 -3.51
N HIS A 57 22.37 16.99 -3.53
CA HIS A 57 23.33 16.87 -2.44
C HIS A 57 24.22 18.13 -2.49
N SER A 58 24.14 18.97 -1.45
CA SER A 58 25.16 19.98 -1.16
C SER A 58 26.35 19.35 -0.45
#